data_AF-A0A2A4QJW2-F1
#
_entry.id   AF-A0A2A4QJW2-F1
#
_cell.length_a   1.000
_cell.length_b   1.000
_cell.length_c   1.000
_cell.angle_alpha   90.00
_cell.angle_beta   90.00
_cell.angle_gamma   90.00
#
_symmetry.space_group_name_H-M   'P 1'
#
loop_
_entity.id
_entity.type
_entity.pdbx_description
1 polymer ?
#
loop_
_entity_poly.entity_id
_entity_poly.type
_entity_poly.pdbx_seq_one_letter_code
_entity_poly.pdbx_strand_id
1 'polypeptide(L)'
;MKVKSVLFLFLLIASLFLQAQDTMRKLSISQLYNEINASTDWAYRLTNAVISPAEEDSVFLGTMKYTVNNAHGTYTNYTIARLKDKKLIFKDCRFIFPTNSIFTFMYCTFNMLAFENCDFQTDFRIWRCKIERDKGGNSAFFSLDSCVFNGSFVFDPEEFSGHDALSNLNINNCVFNRYVSIRDGVLNLNIENSDFSVEKVPDEYKGNALNQLNISGHDYENIRISYCKFSSNGFENTNSITLAKTSVERLMLSDNLIGSIGFSGATVSKSFYAKSVEIGGDIGVEGFDFPLNNSNVPWHYISGEKLCLMLSYSTDSPYKANTEDNLNKENKYNDLIAAYKKFHNMYLTRGDMVSANACYIEMKNIETRRNKYLNKVNPNLENYLNYNLNVFLRYFSAYGTSPVRSLIVSFYVVLIFAFFYFFFYSEWDKIDRRYLMQKHRILVEYLKSDQSLEDFYTQEYKEDFQSFKDFKEHIENSKRSIPFFVDALGRPLYRLSKFKHSIMSWIYRRSEILHGRWIDLSSGKKWIVGTTLFAGITFYLTYILFLRVLNSVVLSLNTFSTLGFGDIPVKGISRYLAIVEGFIGWFLLTLFSVSLISQILQS
;
A
#
# COMPACT_ATOMS: atom_id res chain seq x y z
N MET A 1 27.91 -72.46 8.15
CA MET A 1 28.00 -71.95 9.55
C MET A 1 28.52 -70.50 9.69
N LYS A 2 28.75 -69.72 8.61
CA LYS A 2 29.36 -68.37 8.71
C LYS A 2 28.38 -67.18 8.65
N VAL A 3 27.12 -67.38 8.24
CA VAL A 3 26.13 -66.27 8.10
C VAL A 3 25.42 -65.93 9.41
N LYS A 4 25.17 -66.91 10.28
CA LYS A 4 24.52 -66.68 11.58
C LYS A 4 25.41 -65.89 12.56
N SER A 5 26.73 -66.07 12.51
CA SER A 5 27.65 -65.34 13.40
C SER A 5 27.82 -63.86 13.01
N VAL A 6 27.73 -63.53 11.72
CA VAL A 6 27.78 -62.14 11.25
C VAL A 6 26.47 -61.41 11.58
N LEU A 7 25.32 -62.06 11.42
CA LEU A 7 24.03 -61.48 11.79
C LEU A 7 23.91 -61.25 13.31
N PHE A 8 24.47 -62.15 14.12
CA PHE A 8 24.51 -61.99 15.57
C PHE A 8 25.44 -60.85 16.00
N LEU A 9 26.59 -60.68 15.34
CA LEU A 9 27.49 -59.55 15.59
C LEU A 9 26.87 -58.21 15.17
N PHE A 10 26.13 -58.19 14.05
CA PHE A 10 25.43 -56.99 13.58
C PHE A 10 24.25 -56.62 14.49
N LEU A 11 23.54 -57.62 15.03
CA LEU A 11 22.49 -57.40 16.05
C LEU A 11 23.07 -56.94 17.40
N LEU A 12 24.26 -57.43 17.78
CA LEU A 12 24.97 -57.00 18.99
C LEU A 12 25.48 -55.56 18.85
N ILE A 13 26.02 -55.20 17.69
CA ILE A 13 26.47 -53.82 17.40
C ILE A 13 25.26 -52.89 17.29
N ALA A 14 24.16 -53.31 16.65
CA ALA A 14 22.92 -52.54 16.60
C ALA A 14 22.28 -52.38 17.99
N SER A 15 22.33 -53.40 18.86
CA SER A 15 21.85 -53.28 20.24
C SER A 15 22.76 -52.39 21.10
N LEU A 16 24.08 -52.38 20.84
CA LEU A 16 25.02 -51.47 21.50
C LEU A 16 24.81 -50.01 21.06
N PHE A 17 24.42 -49.76 19.80
CA PHE A 17 24.01 -48.43 19.33
C PHE A 17 22.61 -48.02 19.83
N LEU A 18 21.70 -48.96 20.05
CA LEU A 18 20.38 -48.70 20.66
C LEU A 18 20.43 -48.49 22.18
N GLN A 19 21.50 -48.96 22.86
CA GLN A 19 21.72 -48.73 24.30
C GLN A 19 22.61 -47.53 24.62
N ALA A 20 23.20 -46.87 23.62
CA ALA A 20 23.78 -45.53 23.78
C ALA A 20 22.65 -44.47 23.79
N GLN A 21 21.66 -44.65 24.65
CA GLN A 21 20.76 -43.58 25.02
C GLN A 21 21.58 -42.68 25.92
N ASP A 22 22.12 -41.60 25.35
CA ASP A 22 22.91 -40.58 26.05
C ASP A 22 22.16 -40.16 27.32
N THR A 23 22.53 -40.73 28.46
CA THR A 23 21.81 -40.50 29.71
C THR A 23 22.18 -39.10 30.16
N MET A 24 21.31 -38.13 29.86
CA MET A 24 21.49 -36.77 30.33
C MET A 24 21.75 -36.76 31.83
N ARG A 25 22.78 -36.01 32.22
CA ARG A 25 23.14 -35.84 33.62
C ARG A 25 22.03 -35.10 34.36
N LYS A 26 21.46 -35.67 35.42
CA LYS A 26 20.48 -34.98 36.27
C LYS A 26 21.17 -34.18 37.36
N LEU A 27 20.80 -32.92 37.54
CA LEU A 27 21.34 -32.01 38.53
C LEU A 27 20.22 -31.31 39.31
N SER A 28 20.35 -31.28 40.63
CA SER A 28 19.58 -30.38 41.50
C SER A 28 20.09 -28.94 41.39
N ILE A 29 19.32 -27.96 41.89
CA ILE A 29 19.74 -26.55 41.87
C ILE A 29 20.96 -26.36 42.77
N SER A 30 20.95 -27.01 43.95
CA SER A 30 22.07 -27.02 44.89
C SER A 30 23.34 -27.57 44.24
N GLN A 31 23.22 -28.70 43.53
CA GLN A 31 24.35 -29.30 42.80
C GLN A 31 24.88 -28.36 41.72
N LEU A 32 23.99 -27.79 40.92
CA LEU A 32 24.37 -26.82 39.89
C LEU A 32 25.09 -25.60 40.49
N TYR A 33 24.55 -25.01 41.56
CA TYR A 33 25.14 -23.87 42.25
C TYR A 33 26.54 -24.20 42.78
N ASN A 34 26.68 -25.34 43.44
CA ASN A 34 27.95 -25.79 44.01
C ASN A 34 29.00 -26.05 42.91
N GLU A 35 28.61 -26.66 41.79
CA GLU A 35 29.50 -26.89 40.64
C GLU A 35 29.97 -25.58 40.01
N ILE A 36 29.06 -24.62 39.80
CA ILE A 36 29.41 -23.30 39.27
C ILE A 36 30.40 -22.59 40.21
N ASN A 37 30.17 -22.64 41.51
CA ASN A 37 31.04 -22.00 42.50
C ASN A 37 32.41 -22.68 42.60
N ALA A 38 32.44 -24.01 42.61
CA ALA A 38 33.65 -24.80 42.69
C ALA A 38 34.49 -24.76 41.40
N SER A 39 33.86 -24.44 40.25
CA SER A 39 34.57 -24.29 38.98
C SER A 39 35.65 -23.21 39.05
N THR A 40 36.89 -23.65 38.83
CA THR A 40 38.09 -22.81 38.67
C THR A 40 38.44 -22.55 37.21
N ASP A 41 37.76 -23.24 36.29
CA ASP A 41 37.93 -23.05 34.85
C ASP A 41 37.56 -21.63 34.42
N TRP A 42 38.19 -21.20 33.31
CA TRP A 42 37.94 -19.90 32.69
C TRP A 42 36.46 -19.69 32.30
N ALA A 43 35.73 -20.78 32.05
CA ALA A 43 34.29 -20.81 31.88
C ALA A 43 33.73 -22.15 32.36
N TYR A 44 32.65 -22.11 33.14
CA TYR A 44 31.89 -23.29 33.51
C TYR A 44 31.01 -23.70 32.32
N ARG A 45 31.17 -24.94 31.86
CA ARG A 45 30.41 -25.50 30.75
C ARG A 45 29.60 -26.70 31.22
N LEU A 46 28.29 -26.61 31.12
CA LEU A 46 27.38 -27.73 31.35
C LEU A 46 26.82 -28.21 30.03
N THR A 47 26.98 -29.50 29.74
CA THR A 47 26.50 -30.13 28.50
C THR A 47 25.61 -31.32 28.81
N ASN A 48 24.58 -31.55 27.99
CA ASN A 48 23.71 -32.75 28.01
C ASN A 48 23.15 -33.05 29.43
N ALA A 49 22.46 -32.07 30.03
CA ALA A 49 22.01 -32.14 31.41
C ALA A 49 20.53 -31.78 31.60
N VAL A 50 19.89 -32.39 32.60
CA VAL A 50 18.56 -32.01 33.09
C VAL A 50 18.69 -31.36 34.45
N ILE A 51 18.23 -30.12 34.55
CA ILE A 51 18.18 -29.35 35.78
C ILE A 51 16.74 -29.39 36.30
N SER A 52 16.58 -29.92 37.51
CA SER A 52 15.28 -30.05 38.16
C SER A 52 15.41 -29.95 39.68
N PRO A 53 14.44 -29.36 40.40
CA PRO A 53 14.54 -29.21 41.84
C PRO A 53 14.54 -30.56 42.57
N ALA A 54 15.35 -30.66 43.62
CA ALA A 54 15.39 -31.78 44.57
C ALA A 54 14.87 -31.33 45.95
N GLU A 55 14.56 -32.28 46.84
CA GLU A 55 14.07 -31.97 48.20
C GLU A 55 15.03 -31.08 49.01
N GLU A 56 16.33 -31.21 48.75
CA GLU A 56 17.41 -30.41 49.36
C GLU A 56 17.48 -28.95 48.90
N ASP A 57 16.76 -28.58 47.83
CA ASP A 57 16.80 -27.22 47.25
C ASP A 57 15.97 -26.19 48.01
N SER A 58 15.50 -26.50 49.23
CA SER A 58 14.62 -25.61 50.00
C SER A 58 15.24 -24.25 50.32
N VAL A 59 16.57 -24.15 50.35
CA VAL A 59 17.32 -22.89 50.55
C VAL A 59 17.26 -21.97 49.34
N PHE A 60 17.02 -22.52 48.15
CA PHE A 60 16.88 -21.79 46.89
C PHE A 60 15.42 -21.43 46.58
N LEU A 61 14.48 -21.85 47.44
CA LEU A 61 13.05 -21.54 47.31
C LEU A 61 12.73 -20.15 47.87
N GLY A 62 12.10 -19.33 47.05
CA GLY A 62 11.36 -18.15 47.46
C GLY A 62 9.89 -18.26 47.03
N THR A 63 8.98 -17.70 47.82
CA THR A 63 7.58 -17.55 47.40
C THR A 63 7.38 -16.13 46.92
N MET A 64 7.05 -15.94 45.64
CA MET A 64 6.65 -14.64 45.12
C MET A 64 5.13 -14.58 45.04
N LYS A 65 4.55 -13.61 45.76
CA LYS A 65 3.16 -13.23 45.61
C LYS A 65 3.05 -12.23 44.48
N TYR A 66 2.04 -12.40 43.63
CA TYR A 66 1.70 -11.42 42.62
C TYR A 66 0.22 -11.08 42.72
N THR A 67 -0.09 -9.87 42.27
CA THR A 67 -1.46 -9.39 42.14
C THR A 67 -1.62 -8.91 40.72
N VAL A 68 -2.43 -9.61 39.93
CA VAL A 68 -2.83 -9.18 38.59
C VAL A 68 -4.35 -9.06 38.62
N ASN A 69 -4.89 -7.88 38.32
CA ASN A 69 -6.33 -7.62 38.28
C ASN A 69 -7.10 -8.09 39.53
N ASN A 70 -6.58 -7.81 40.74
CA ASN A 70 -7.16 -8.23 42.03
C ASN A 70 -7.20 -9.76 42.29
N ALA A 71 -6.66 -10.58 41.39
CA ALA A 71 -6.39 -11.98 41.66
C ALA A 71 -5.01 -12.11 42.32
N HIS A 72 -4.97 -12.79 43.46
CA HIS A 72 -3.73 -13.11 44.16
C HIS A 72 -3.30 -14.52 43.80
N GLY A 73 -2.10 -14.63 43.23
CA GLY A 73 -1.46 -15.92 43.01
C GLY A 73 -0.10 -15.99 43.70
N THR A 74 0.41 -17.21 43.83
CA THR A 74 1.74 -17.49 44.33
C THR A 74 2.48 -18.33 43.31
N TYR A 75 3.65 -17.88 42.91
CA TYR A 75 4.59 -18.68 42.13
C TYR A 75 5.76 -19.11 43.01
N THR A 76 6.22 -20.35 42.80
CA THR A 76 7.43 -20.87 43.45
C THR A 76 8.66 -20.39 42.67
N ASN A 77 9.51 -19.58 43.29
CA ASN A 77 10.70 -19.06 42.65
C ASN A 77 11.95 -19.84 43.09
N TYR A 78 12.59 -20.52 42.15
CA TYR A 78 13.85 -21.22 42.34
C TYR A 78 14.99 -20.28 41.94
N THR A 79 15.75 -19.79 42.92
CA THR A 79 16.68 -18.68 42.70
C THR A 79 18.13 -19.09 42.89
N ILE A 80 18.95 -18.97 41.85
CA ILE A 80 20.41 -18.93 42.01
C ILE A 80 20.83 -17.47 42.18
N ALA A 81 21.43 -17.15 43.33
CA ALA A 81 21.77 -15.77 43.67
C ALA A 81 23.26 -15.54 43.92
N ARG A 82 23.70 -14.30 43.66
CA ARG A 82 25.02 -13.76 44.08
C ARG A 82 26.23 -14.52 43.54
N LEU A 83 26.12 -15.13 42.37
CA LEU A 83 27.31 -15.58 41.62
C LEU A 83 28.13 -14.37 41.22
N LYS A 84 29.47 -14.47 41.25
CA LYS A 84 30.37 -13.35 40.90
C LYS A 84 31.37 -13.77 39.84
N ASP A 85 31.52 -12.91 38.83
CA ASP A 85 32.53 -12.96 37.78
C ASP A 85 32.59 -14.31 37.03
N LYS A 86 31.43 -14.94 36.80
CA LYS A 86 31.36 -16.26 36.15
C LYS A 86 31.10 -16.14 34.65
N LYS A 87 31.76 -17.02 33.88
CA LYS A 87 31.39 -17.32 32.49
C LYS A 87 30.65 -18.64 32.47
N LEU A 88 29.37 -18.62 32.10
CA LEU A 88 28.50 -19.80 32.09
C LEU A 88 28.06 -20.12 30.67
N ILE A 89 28.21 -21.39 30.29
CA ILE A 89 27.75 -21.91 29.01
C ILE A 89 26.96 -23.19 29.27
N PHE A 90 25.69 -23.17 28.87
CA PHE A 90 24.80 -24.31 28.93
C PHE A 90 24.53 -24.80 27.50
N LYS A 91 24.74 -26.08 27.25
CA LYS A 91 24.54 -26.69 25.93
C LYS A 91 23.74 -27.98 26.04
N ASP A 92 22.71 -28.15 25.22
CA ASP A 92 21.86 -29.34 25.24
C ASP A 92 21.25 -29.61 26.63
N CYS A 93 20.85 -28.55 27.34
CA CYS A 93 20.33 -28.62 28.70
C CYS A 93 18.81 -28.48 28.74
N ARG A 94 18.15 -29.18 29.68
CA ARG A 94 16.70 -29.03 29.93
C ARG A 94 16.43 -28.55 31.34
N PHE A 95 15.62 -27.52 31.47
CA PHE A 95 15.20 -26.93 32.73
C PHE A 95 13.76 -27.34 33.02
N ILE A 96 13.57 -28.30 33.92
CA ILE A 96 12.28 -28.91 34.23
C ILE A 96 11.92 -28.62 35.68
N PHE A 97 10.89 -27.81 35.87
CA PHE A 97 10.41 -27.40 37.19
C PHE A 97 8.89 -27.61 37.29
N PRO A 98 8.32 -27.67 38.51
CA PRO A 98 6.89 -27.83 38.71
C PRO A 98 6.06 -26.76 37.98
N THR A 99 4.79 -27.04 37.73
CA THR A 99 3.86 -26.03 37.21
C THR A 99 3.79 -24.82 38.16
N ASN A 100 3.65 -23.62 37.61
CA ASN A 100 3.63 -22.36 38.37
C ASN A 100 4.93 -22.10 39.17
N SER A 101 6.07 -22.50 38.60
CA SER A 101 7.38 -22.07 39.09
C SER A 101 8.07 -21.10 38.15
N ILE A 102 9.11 -20.45 38.67
CA ILE A 102 10.03 -19.60 37.92
C ILE A 102 11.44 -20.01 38.30
N PHE A 103 12.33 -20.17 37.32
CA PHE A 103 13.76 -20.30 37.55
C PHE A 103 14.44 -18.95 37.32
N THR A 104 15.14 -18.45 38.35
CA THR A 104 15.69 -17.10 38.36
C THR A 104 17.18 -17.09 38.67
N PHE A 105 17.98 -16.43 37.83
CA PHE A 105 19.27 -15.88 38.26
C PHE A 105 19.04 -14.49 38.86
N MET A 106 19.51 -14.26 40.09
CA MET A 106 19.24 -13.02 40.83
C MET A 106 20.51 -12.39 41.41
N TYR A 107 20.73 -11.09 41.22
CA TYR A 107 21.91 -10.40 41.79
C TYR A 107 23.24 -11.08 41.44
N CYS A 108 23.33 -11.69 40.26
CA CYS A 108 24.54 -12.37 39.80
C CYS A 108 25.35 -11.45 38.89
N THR A 109 26.68 -11.57 38.93
CA THR A 109 27.60 -10.93 37.99
C THR A 109 28.16 -11.99 37.05
N PHE A 110 27.96 -11.78 35.75
CA PHE A 110 28.45 -12.65 34.69
C PHE A 110 29.41 -11.89 33.77
N ASN A 111 30.44 -12.57 33.27
CA ASN A 111 31.25 -12.04 32.17
C ASN A 111 30.70 -12.55 30.82
N MET A 112 30.05 -13.72 30.85
CA MET A 112 29.38 -14.35 29.72
C MET A 112 28.29 -15.28 30.23
N LEU A 113 27.14 -15.27 29.58
CA LEU A 113 26.06 -16.21 29.86
C LEU A 113 25.45 -16.67 28.52
N ALA A 114 25.66 -17.94 28.17
CA ALA A 114 25.22 -18.50 26.90
C ALA A 114 24.40 -19.76 27.10
N PHE A 115 23.31 -19.87 26.35
CA PHE A 115 22.47 -21.06 26.24
C PHE A 115 22.41 -21.48 24.78
N GLU A 116 22.78 -22.73 24.50
CA GLU A 116 22.78 -23.33 23.17
C GLU A 116 21.92 -24.60 23.20
N ASN A 117 20.92 -24.70 22.33
CA ASN A 117 20.03 -25.86 22.24
C ASN A 117 19.41 -26.26 23.60
N CYS A 118 18.97 -25.27 24.37
CA CYS A 118 18.39 -25.48 25.70
C CYS A 118 16.86 -25.42 25.67
N ASP A 119 16.21 -26.23 26.50
CA ASP A 119 14.75 -26.31 26.63
C ASP A 119 14.30 -25.86 28.03
N PHE A 120 13.46 -24.83 28.09
CA PHE A 120 12.91 -24.26 29.31
C PHE A 120 11.43 -24.57 29.42
N GLN A 121 11.08 -25.55 30.28
CA GLN A 121 9.71 -25.99 30.51
C GLN A 121 8.94 -25.07 31.48
N THR A 122 9.62 -24.12 32.11
CA THR A 122 9.09 -23.19 33.11
C THR A 122 9.50 -21.76 32.77
N ASP A 123 8.95 -20.78 33.48
CA ASP A 123 9.31 -19.38 33.29
C ASP A 123 10.78 -19.15 33.69
N PHE A 124 11.54 -18.47 32.83
CA PHE A 124 12.96 -18.21 33.03
C PHE A 124 13.24 -16.72 33.17
N ARG A 125 14.02 -16.36 34.20
CA ARG A 125 14.29 -14.97 34.53
C ARG A 125 15.77 -14.70 34.81
N ILE A 126 16.27 -13.64 34.21
CA ILE A 126 17.48 -12.94 34.64
C ILE A 126 17.02 -11.66 35.33
N TRP A 127 17.21 -11.56 36.65
CA TRP A 127 16.69 -10.47 37.46
C TRP A 127 17.80 -9.75 38.21
N ARG A 128 17.95 -8.44 38.00
CA ARG A 128 18.97 -7.60 38.65
C ARG A 128 20.36 -8.22 38.59
N CYS A 129 20.69 -8.84 37.45
CA CYS A 129 22.02 -9.39 37.21
C CYS A 129 22.86 -8.37 36.44
N LYS A 130 24.16 -8.41 36.67
CA LYS A 130 25.15 -7.57 36.00
C LYS A 130 25.94 -8.40 35.00
N ILE A 131 26.05 -7.95 33.77
CA ILE A 131 26.83 -8.65 32.74
C ILE A 131 27.94 -7.71 32.26
N GLU A 132 29.15 -7.90 32.79
CA GLU A 132 30.27 -6.95 32.62
C GLU A 132 31.30 -7.46 31.63
N ARG A 133 32.07 -6.51 31.08
CA ARG A 133 33.23 -6.85 30.26
C ARG A 133 34.26 -7.55 31.13
N ASP A 134 34.92 -8.54 30.55
CA ASP A 134 36.09 -9.12 31.19
C ASP A 134 37.21 -8.05 31.24
N LYS A 135 38.06 -8.11 32.28
CA LYS A 135 39.20 -7.19 32.46
C LYS A 135 40.18 -7.21 31.27
N GLY A 136 40.11 -8.23 30.42
CA GLY A 136 40.85 -8.37 29.17
C GLY A 136 40.25 -7.66 27.94
N GLY A 137 39.16 -6.89 28.07
CA GLY A 137 38.60 -6.06 26.99
C GLY A 137 37.61 -6.75 26.05
N ASN A 138 37.26 -8.02 26.30
CA ASN A 138 36.21 -8.70 25.53
C ASN A 138 34.82 -8.19 25.93
N SER A 139 33.93 -8.04 24.94
CA SER A 139 32.55 -7.59 25.12
C SER A 139 31.76 -8.54 26.02
N ALA A 140 31.04 -7.97 26.99
CA ALA A 140 30.05 -8.66 27.80
C ALA A 140 28.94 -9.23 26.89
N PHE A 141 28.64 -10.52 27.03
CA PHE A 141 27.78 -11.21 26.08
C PHE A 141 26.74 -12.10 26.76
N PHE A 142 25.47 -11.91 26.38
CA PHE A 142 24.39 -12.84 26.65
C PHE A 142 23.87 -13.39 25.33
N SER A 143 23.78 -14.72 25.21
CA SER A 143 23.20 -15.36 24.03
C SER A 143 22.24 -16.48 24.32
N LEU A 144 21.19 -16.52 23.52
CA LEU A 144 20.30 -17.66 23.33
C LEU A 144 20.44 -18.11 21.88
N ASP A 145 20.85 -19.36 21.67
CA ASP A 145 20.90 -19.97 20.34
C ASP A 145 20.12 -21.28 20.34
N SER A 146 19.19 -21.41 19.41
CA SER A 146 18.42 -22.64 19.20
C SER A 146 17.66 -23.11 20.44
N CYS A 147 17.25 -22.17 21.31
CA CYS A 147 16.58 -22.48 22.57
C CYS A 147 15.05 -22.47 22.43
N VAL A 148 14.38 -23.30 23.23
CA VAL A 148 12.91 -23.38 23.29
C VAL A 148 12.43 -22.94 24.67
N PHE A 149 11.48 -22.00 24.70
CA PHE A 149 10.88 -21.48 25.92
C PHE A 149 9.38 -21.79 25.94
N ASN A 150 8.99 -22.78 26.74
CA ASN A 150 7.58 -23.08 27.02
C ASN A 150 7.00 -22.18 28.11
N GLY A 151 7.86 -21.66 28.98
CA GLY A 151 7.57 -20.58 29.92
C GLY A 151 7.83 -19.18 29.35
N SER A 152 7.53 -18.16 30.14
CA SER A 152 7.86 -16.76 29.84
C SER A 152 9.36 -16.52 29.98
N PHE A 153 9.96 -15.70 29.11
CA PHE A 153 11.35 -15.27 29.24
C PHE A 153 11.41 -13.80 29.68
N VAL A 154 12.07 -13.52 30.81
CA VAL A 154 12.24 -12.16 31.32
C VAL A 154 13.72 -11.86 31.50
N PHE A 155 14.21 -10.88 30.75
CA PHE A 155 15.53 -10.30 30.89
C PHE A 155 15.40 -8.89 31.49
N ASP A 156 15.72 -8.76 32.77
CA ASP A 156 15.65 -7.51 33.53
C ASP A 156 16.93 -7.39 34.36
N PRO A 157 18.06 -7.00 33.73
CA PRO A 157 19.33 -6.86 34.43
C PRO A 157 19.29 -5.65 35.39
N GLU A 158 20.36 -5.46 36.17
CA GLU A 158 20.46 -4.28 37.02
C GLU A 158 20.55 -3.02 36.15
N GLU A 159 19.94 -1.91 36.57
CA GLU A 159 19.86 -0.67 35.77
C GLU A 159 21.28 -0.13 35.50
N PHE A 160 21.71 -0.15 34.23
CA PHE A 160 23.01 0.36 33.81
C PHE A 160 22.86 1.69 33.10
N SER A 161 23.68 2.67 33.48
CA SER A 161 23.87 3.90 32.71
C SER A 161 25.29 3.93 32.13
N GLY A 162 25.42 4.30 30.85
CA GLY A 162 26.71 4.52 30.20
C GLY A 162 27.53 3.25 29.91
N HIS A 163 28.85 3.33 30.13
CA HIS A 163 29.84 2.33 29.68
C HIS A 163 29.74 0.95 30.34
N ASP A 164 28.89 0.79 31.36
CA ASP A 164 28.72 -0.45 32.14
C ASP A 164 27.57 -1.34 31.64
N ALA A 165 26.82 -0.90 30.63
CA ALA A 165 25.72 -1.68 30.03
C ALA A 165 26.21 -2.92 29.27
N LEU A 166 25.37 -3.97 29.22
CA LEU A 166 25.65 -5.17 28.41
C LEU A 166 25.84 -4.75 26.96
N SER A 167 26.99 -5.11 26.39
CA SER A 167 27.28 -4.73 25.01
C SER A 167 26.35 -5.38 24.00
N ASN A 168 26.05 -6.68 24.13
CA ASN A 168 25.21 -7.40 23.16
C ASN A 168 24.33 -8.47 23.84
N LEU A 169 23.04 -8.44 23.52
CA LEU A 169 22.05 -9.49 23.75
C LEU A 169 21.68 -10.09 22.39
N ASN A 170 22.06 -11.35 22.17
CA ASN A 170 21.76 -12.06 20.92
C ASN A 170 20.76 -13.19 21.16
N ILE A 171 19.70 -13.23 20.36
CA ILE A 171 18.66 -14.27 20.39
C ILE A 171 18.53 -14.82 18.97
N ASN A 172 18.99 -16.04 18.74
CA ASN A 172 19.05 -16.63 17.41
C ASN A 172 18.34 -17.98 17.40
N ASN A 173 17.57 -18.26 16.34
CA ASN A 173 16.94 -19.58 16.12
C ASN A 173 16.05 -20.05 17.29
N CYS A 174 15.51 -19.13 18.09
CA CYS A 174 14.77 -19.48 19.31
C CYS A 174 13.26 -19.60 19.06
N VAL A 175 12.59 -20.40 19.88
CA VAL A 175 11.12 -20.51 19.90
C VAL A 175 10.59 -20.07 21.25
N PHE A 176 9.68 -19.10 21.25
CA PHE A 176 9.04 -18.58 22.44
C PHE A 176 7.53 -18.87 22.40
N ASN A 177 7.08 -19.76 23.28
CA ASN A 177 5.68 -20.22 23.33
C ASN A 177 4.77 -19.34 24.22
N ARG A 178 5.37 -18.34 24.86
CA ARG A 178 4.75 -17.36 25.77
C ARG A 178 5.34 -15.96 25.50
N TYR A 179 5.20 -15.04 26.44
CA TYR A 179 5.71 -13.68 26.29
C TYR A 179 7.21 -13.59 26.61
N VAL A 180 7.87 -12.66 25.91
CA VAL A 180 9.25 -12.25 26.13
C VAL A 180 9.26 -10.80 26.60
N SER A 181 9.95 -10.51 27.69
CA SER A 181 10.19 -9.14 28.17
C SER A 181 11.68 -8.88 28.29
N ILE A 182 12.14 -7.86 27.57
CA ILE A 182 13.51 -7.36 27.62
C ILE A 182 13.44 -5.94 28.16
N ARG A 183 14.14 -5.70 29.27
CA ARG A 183 14.25 -4.40 29.94
C ARG A 183 15.68 -3.87 29.84
N ASP A 184 15.89 -2.68 30.40
CA ASP A 184 17.11 -1.86 30.42
C ASP A 184 18.45 -2.61 30.46
N GLY A 185 19.54 -1.89 30.20
CA GLY A 185 20.90 -2.40 30.43
C GLY A 185 21.49 -3.21 29.28
N VAL A 186 20.93 -3.07 28.07
CA VAL A 186 21.45 -3.66 26.82
C VAL A 186 21.69 -2.56 25.78
N LEU A 187 22.92 -2.43 25.29
CA LEU A 187 23.24 -1.50 24.21
C LEU A 187 22.77 -2.02 22.84
N ASN A 188 23.06 -3.28 22.54
CA ASN A 188 22.72 -3.90 21.26
C ASN A 188 21.82 -5.13 21.47
N LEU A 189 20.59 -5.05 20.98
CA LEU A 189 19.65 -6.16 20.97
C LEU A 189 19.53 -6.70 19.54
N ASN A 190 19.95 -7.95 19.33
CA ASN A 190 19.82 -8.64 18.07
C ASN A 190 18.93 -9.88 18.24
N ILE A 191 17.82 -9.92 17.52
CA ILE A 191 16.90 -11.06 17.47
C ILE A 191 16.82 -11.52 16.01
N GLU A 192 17.19 -12.77 15.76
CA GLU A 192 17.25 -13.33 14.42
C GLU A 192 16.60 -14.73 14.34
N ASN A 193 15.89 -14.99 13.24
CA ASN A 193 15.32 -16.30 12.91
C ASN A 193 14.54 -16.96 14.06
N SER A 194 13.75 -16.17 14.80
CA SER A 194 13.05 -16.65 15.99
C SER A 194 11.53 -16.65 15.80
N ASP A 195 10.85 -17.66 16.35
CA ASP A 195 9.39 -17.77 16.33
C ASP A 195 8.81 -17.38 17.70
N PHE A 196 7.82 -16.50 17.66
CA PHE A 196 7.04 -16.07 18.81
C PHE A 196 5.61 -16.55 18.60
N SER A 197 5.27 -17.66 19.22
CA SER A 197 3.97 -18.34 19.08
C SER A 197 3.26 -18.39 20.42
N VAL A 198 2.13 -17.70 20.59
CA VAL A 198 1.39 -17.86 21.85
C VAL A 198 0.58 -19.14 21.79
N GLU A 199 0.94 -20.17 22.56
CA GLU A 199 0.18 -21.43 22.59
C GLU A 199 -0.90 -21.45 23.68
N LYS A 200 -0.65 -20.78 24.81
CA LYS A 200 -1.58 -20.69 25.95
C LYS A 200 -1.49 -19.31 26.61
N VAL A 201 -2.60 -18.59 26.65
CA VAL A 201 -2.74 -17.39 27.50
C VAL A 201 -3.00 -17.85 28.94
N PRO A 202 -2.16 -17.49 29.92
CA PRO A 202 -2.46 -17.77 31.32
C PRO A 202 -3.78 -17.12 31.72
N ASP A 203 -4.59 -17.77 32.56
CA ASP A 203 -5.93 -17.30 32.93
C ASP A 203 -5.95 -15.86 33.47
N GLU A 204 -4.84 -15.42 34.09
CA GLU A 204 -4.63 -14.08 34.62
C GLU A 204 -4.58 -12.96 33.55
N TYR A 205 -4.39 -13.31 32.28
CA TYR A 205 -4.35 -12.38 31.15
C TYR A 205 -5.61 -12.44 30.27
N LYS A 206 -6.61 -13.23 30.62
CA LYS A 206 -7.89 -13.28 29.89
C LYS A 206 -8.54 -11.89 29.88
N GLY A 207 -8.69 -11.31 28.69
CA GLY A 207 -9.30 -9.99 28.47
C GLY A 207 -8.32 -8.82 28.33
N ASN A 208 -7.02 -9.04 28.58
CA ASN A 208 -5.97 -8.05 28.35
C ASN A 208 -5.20 -8.36 27.07
N ALA A 209 -4.58 -7.35 26.44
CA ALA A 209 -3.68 -7.63 25.33
C ALA A 209 -2.37 -8.24 25.83
N LEU A 210 -1.92 -9.30 25.16
CA LEU A 210 -0.66 -9.98 25.48
C LEU A 210 0.42 -9.53 24.48
N ASN A 211 1.53 -8.99 24.98
CA ASN A 211 2.69 -8.66 24.14
C ASN A 211 3.58 -9.90 24.02
N GLN A 212 3.84 -10.36 22.79
CA GLN A 212 4.70 -11.51 22.51
C GLN A 212 6.17 -11.14 22.73
N LEU A 213 6.58 -9.97 22.24
CA LEU A 213 7.87 -9.36 22.53
C LEU A 213 7.66 -7.93 23.07
N ASN A 214 8.01 -7.73 24.34
CA ASN A 214 8.01 -6.44 24.99
C ASN A 214 9.44 -5.96 25.21
N ILE A 215 9.79 -4.84 24.60
CA ILE A 215 11.07 -4.15 24.79
C ILE A 215 10.75 -2.83 25.49
N SER A 216 11.36 -2.63 26.65
CA SER A 216 11.17 -1.43 27.46
C SER A 216 12.49 -0.99 28.08
N GLY A 217 12.54 0.24 28.57
CA GLY A 217 13.78 0.85 29.07
C GLY A 217 14.38 1.89 28.13
N HIS A 218 15.47 2.51 28.53
CA HIS A 218 16.17 3.60 27.88
C HIS A 218 17.51 3.15 27.29
N ASP A 219 18.05 3.98 26.39
CA ASP A 219 19.45 3.94 25.93
C ASP A 219 19.93 2.70 25.16
N TYR A 220 19.08 2.13 24.31
CA TYR A 220 19.55 1.15 23.32
C TYR A 220 20.35 1.87 22.21
N GLU A 221 21.55 1.39 21.89
CA GLU A 221 22.26 1.83 20.69
C GLU A 221 21.61 1.25 19.43
N ASN A 222 21.40 -0.06 19.40
CA ASN A 222 20.85 -0.72 18.22
C ASN A 222 19.85 -1.81 18.62
N ILE A 223 18.66 -1.78 18.01
CA ILE A 223 17.67 -2.87 18.04
C ILE A 223 17.54 -3.41 16.62
N ARG A 224 17.88 -4.68 16.43
CA ARG A 224 17.72 -5.41 15.18
C ARG A 224 16.82 -6.63 15.39
N ILE A 225 15.74 -6.70 14.63
CA ILE A 225 14.82 -7.85 14.63
C ILE A 225 14.72 -8.33 13.18
N SER A 226 15.15 -9.56 12.91
CA SER A 226 15.25 -10.09 11.55
C SER A 226 14.74 -11.51 11.41
N TYR A 227 14.08 -11.84 10.29
CA TYR A 227 13.58 -13.19 9.99
C TYR A 227 12.70 -13.78 11.09
N CYS A 228 12.00 -12.94 11.85
CA CYS A 228 11.16 -13.36 12.96
C CYS A 228 9.70 -13.51 12.53
N LYS A 229 9.02 -14.47 13.14
CA LYS A 229 7.59 -14.73 12.93
C LYS A 229 6.84 -14.55 14.24
N PHE A 230 5.68 -13.89 14.15
CA PHE A 230 4.80 -13.70 15.29
C PHE A 230 3.43 -14.31 14.98
N SER A 231 3.04 -15.34 15.72
CA SER A 231 1.78 -16.07 15.52
C SER A 231 0.92 -16.04 16.78
N SER A 232 -0.35 -15.67 16.62
CA SER A 232 -1.31 -15.55 17.72
C SER A 232 -2.11 -16.83 17.98
N ASN A 233 -2.02 -17.84 17.11
CA ASN A 233 -2.68 -19.15 17.23
C ASN A 233 -4.16 -19.12 17.70
N GLY A 234 -4.93 -18.13 17.24
CA GLY A 234 -6.36 -17.99 17.56
C GLY A 234 -6.67 -17.16 18.81
N PHE A 235 -5.67 -16.54 19.45
CA PHE A 235 -5.89 -15.57 20.52
C PHE A 235 -6.25 -14.19 19.97
N GLU A 236 -7.39 -13.68 20.39
CA GLU A 236 -7.80 -12.30 20.17
C GLU A 236 -6.98 -11.37 21.09
N ASN A 237 -6.52 -10.23 20.58
CA ASN A 237 -5.72 -9.22 21.29
C ASN A 237 -4.25 -9.59 21.63
N THR A 238 -3.52 -10.24 20.74
CA THR A 238 -2.06 -10.36 20.87
C THR A 238 -1.32 -9.25 20.14
N ASN A 239 -0.28 -8.69 20.76
CA ASN A 239 0.65 -7.79 20.08
C ASN A 239 1.98 -8.43 19.85
N SER A 240 2.47 -8.33 18.62
CA SER A 240 3.70 -9.00 18.25
C SER A 240 4.90 -8.32 18.89
N ILE A 241 5.02 -7.00 18.72
CA ILE A 241 6.15 -6.24 19.25
C ILE A 241 5.66 -4.99 19.95
N THR A 242 6.20 -4.67 21.12
CA THR A 242 5.96 -3.40 21.81
C THR A 242 7.29 -2.77 22.21
N LEU A 243 7.53 -1.55 21.75
CA LEU A 243 8.58 -0.65 22.20
C LEU A 243 7.89 0.49 22.95
N ALA A 244 7.73 0.34 24.27
CA ALA A 244 7.01 1.31 25.08
C ALA A 244 7.99 2.20 25.85
N LYS A 245 7.91 3.52 25.62
CA LYS A 245 8.76 4.54 26.27
C LYS A 245 10.26 4.28 26.09
N THR A 246 10.63 3.70 24.95
CA THR A 246 12.00 3.28 24.65
C THR A 246 12.79 4.34 23.90
N SER A 247 14.03 4.61 24.30
CA SER A 247 14.98 5.40 23.51
C SER A 247 15.95 4.46 22.80
N VAL A 248 16.06 4.57 21.49
CA VAL A 248 16.97 3.77 20.67
C VAL A 248 17.70 4.65 19.66
N GLU A 249 18.99 4.44 19.42
CA GLU A 249 19.66 5.17 18.34
C GLU A 249 19.27 4.63 16.97
N ARG A 250 19.37 3.31 16.76
CA ARG A 250 19.02 2.67 15.48
C ARG A 250 18.04 1.52 15.66
N LEU A 251 16.91 1.60 14.98
CA LEU A 251 15.92 0.54 14.91
C LEU A 251 15.89 -0.06 13.50
N MET A 252 16.05 -1.38 13.41
CA MET A 252 16.07 -2.13 12.17
C MET A 252 15.12 -3.33 12.23
N LEU A 253 14.13 -3.34 11.35
CA LEU A 253 13.19 -4.45 11.15
C LEU A 253 13.39 -5.02 9.75
N SER A 254 13.75 -6.30 9.62
CA SER A 254 13.92 -6.92 8.30
C SER A 254 13.32 -8.30 8.19
N ASP A 255 12.61 -8.58 7.09
CA ASP A 255 12.14 -9.92 6.73
C ASP A 255 11.28 -10.57 7.83
N ASN A 256 10.44 -9.77 8.49
CA ASN A 256 9.60 -10.21 9.61
C ASN A 256 8.12 -10.32 9.21
N LEU A 257 7.41 -11.30 9.79
CA LEU A 257 5.95 -11.41 9.76
C LEU A 257 5.39 -11.00 11.12
N ILE A 258 4.81 -9.80 11.18
CA ILE A 258 4.37 -9.14 12.41
C ILE A 258 2.84 -9.00 12.38
N GLY A 259 2.17 -9.38 13.47
CA GLY A 259 0.75 -9.10 13.68
C GLY A 259 0.52 -7.61 13.91
N SER A 260 0.92 -7.09 15.08
CA SER A 260 0.82 -5.66 15.41
C SER A 260 2.11 -5.17 16.08
N ILE A 261 2.39 -3.87 15.96
CA ILE A 261 3.60 -3.27 16.53
C ILE A 261 3.31 -1.94 17.23
N GLY A 262 3.84 -1.78 18.43
CA GLY A 262 3.70 -0.58 19.25
C GLY A 262 4.98 0.22 19.37
N PHE A 263 4.91 1.52 19.11
CA PHE A 263 6.00 2.48 19.29
C PHE A 263 5.64 3.58 20.30
N SER A 264 4.68 3.33 21.19
CA SER A 264 4.09 4.37 22.00
C SER A 264 5.08 4.96 23.00
N GLY A 265 5.35 6.26 22.86
CA GLY A 265 6.38 7.00 23.59
C GLY A 265 7.81 6.61 23.23
N ALA A 266 8.04 5.83 22.16
CA ALA A 266 9.37 5.47 21.73
C ALA A 266 10.04 6.59 20.92
N THR A 267 11.35 6.70 21.02
CA THR A 267 12.16 7.65 20.26
C THR A 267 13.31 6.91 19.59
N VAL A 268 13.41 7.05 18.27
CA VAL A 268 14.56 6.65 17.48
C VAL A 268 15.39 7.89 17.19
N SER A 269 16.66 7.95 17.55
CA SER A 269 17.45 9.20 17.42
C SER A 269 18.34 9.27 16.19
N LYS A 270 18.86 8.14 15.66
CA LYS A 270 19.80 8.11 14.53
C LYS A 270 19.24 7.49 13.26
N SER A 271 18.55 6.35 13.31
CA SER A 271 17.95 5.74 12.10
C SER A 271 16.82 4.75 12.35
N PHE A 272 15.75 4.84 11.57
CA PHE A 272 14.66 3.85 11.58
C PHE A 272 14.54 3.17 10.21
N TYR A 273 14.77 1.86 10.15
CA TYR A 273 14.79 1.08 8.90
C TYR A 273 13.82 -0.10 8.94
N ALA A 274 13.03 -0.26 7.88
CA ALA A 274 12.19 -1.43 7.66
C ALA A 274 12.37 -1.96 6.22
N LYS A 275 12.63 -3.27 6.09
CA LYS A 275 12.79 -3.94 4.78
C LYS A 275 12.07 -5.28 4.78
N SER A 276 11.28 -5.55 3.74
CA SER A 276 10.55 -6.83 3.62
C SER A 276 9.71 -7.17 4.87
N VAL A 277 9.09 -6.17 5.50
CA VAL A 277 8.28 -6.39 6.70
C VAL A 277 6.81 -6.49 6.30
N GLU A 278 6.14 -7.53 6.77
CA GLU A 278 4.69 -7.67 6.66
C GLU A 278 4.05 -7.39 8.03
N ILE A 279 3.21 -6.36 8.10
CA ILE A 279 2.47 -6.01 9.31
C ILE A 279 0.98 -6.24 9.03
N GLY A 280 0.35 -7.21 9.69
CA GLY A 280 -1.05 -7.57 9.44
C GLY A 280 -2.08 -6.66 10.11
N GLY A 281 -1.71 -6.02 11.21
CA GLY A 281 -2.59 -5.30 12.13
C GLY A 281 -2.09 -3.92 12.51
N ASP A 282 -2.40 -3.50 13.73
CA ASP A 282 -2.31 -2.10 14.14
C ASP A 282 -0.89 -1.66 14.50
N ILE A 283 -0.61 -0.39 14.23
CA ILE A 283 0.67 0.27 14.47
C ILE A 283 0.46 1.44 15.43
N GLY A 284 0.83 1.25 16.70
CA GLY A 284 0.72 2.28 17.73
C GLY A 284 1.83 3.32 17.59
N VAL A 285 1.47 4.59 17.38
CA VAL A 285 2.44 5.68 17.11
C VAL A 285 2.30 6.88 18.05
N GLU A 286 1.57 6.72 19.15
CA GLU A 286 1.33 7.80 20.11
C GLU A 286 2.63 8.24 20.78
N GLY A 287 3.08 9.47 20.51
CA GLY A 287 4.37 9.98 21.02
C GLY A 287 5.61 9.36 20.35
N PHE A 288 5.47 8.70 19.20
CA PHE A 288 6.59 8.11 18.49
C PHE A 288 7.46 9.16 17.78
N ASP A 289 8.78 9.10 17.97
CA ASP A 289 9.74 9.98 17.31
C ASP A 289 10.85 9.25 16.54
N PHE A 290 11.26 9.83 15.41
CA PHE A 290 12.28 9.27 14.51
C PHE A 290 12.86 10.34 13.56
N PRO A 291 14.12 10.20 13.11
CA PRO A 291 14.77 11.21 12.27
C PRO A 291 14.26 11.18 10.83
N LEU A 292 13.81 12.31 10.30
CA LEU A 292 13.24 12.40 8.94
C LEU A 292 14.25 12.05 7.83
N ASN A 293 15.50 12.52 7.97
CA ASN A 293 16.53 12.38 6.94
C ASN A 293 17.12 10.97 6.84
N ASN A 294 17.07 10.20 7.92
CA ASN A 294 17.77 8.92 8.04
C ASN A 294 16.83 7.78 8.45
N SER A 295 15.58 7.86 7.99
CA SER A 295 14.58 6.80 8.17
C SER A 295 14.10 6.27 6.82
N ASN A 296 14.06 4.96 6.69
CA ASN A 296 13.61 4.25 5.50
C ASN A 296 12.64 3.15 5.89
N VAL A 297 11.36 3.52 5.90
CA VAL A 297 10.23 2.61 6.03
C VAL A 297 9.32 2.91 4.85
N PRO A 298 9.24 2.08 3.80
CA PRO A 298 8.30 2.27 2.69
C PRO A 298 6.84 2.29 3.15
N TRP A 299 6.00 3.16 2.56
CA TRP A 299 4.61 3.33 3.03
C TRP A 299 3.78 2.07 2.91
N HIS A 300 4.00 1.26 1.86
CA HIS A 300 3.21 0.05 1.63
C HIS A 300 3.30 -0.97 2.78
N TYR A 301 4.36 -0.97 3.59
CA TYR A 301 4.46 -1.82 4.79
C TYR A 301 3.48 -1.38 5.91
N ILE A 302 3.22 -0.08 6.02
CA ILE A 302 2.42 0.52 7.10
C ILE A 302 1.07 1.09 6.63
N SER A 303 0.79 1.04 5.32
CA SER A 303 -0.46 1.51 4.71
C SER A 303 -1.68 0.67 5.09
N GLY A 304 -2.88 1.20 4.84
CA GLY A 304 -4.15 0.50 5.07
C GLY A 304 -4.88 0.93 6.34
N GLU A 305 -4.71 2.18 6.75
CA GLU A 305 -5.27 2.77 7.98
C GLU A 305 -4.80 2.02 9.24
N LYS A 306 -3.58 1.47 9.22
CA LYS A 306 -2.97 0.71 10.33
C LYS A 306 -2.44 1.59 11.44
N LEU A 307 -2.06 2.84 11.16
CA LEU A 307 -1.58 3.77 12.18
C LEU A 307 -2.70 4.11 13.16
N CYS A 308 -2.42 3.99 14.46
CA CYS A 308 -3.36 4.30 15.55
C CYS A 308 -2.67 4.95 16.75
N LEU A 309 -3.45 5.61 17.60
CA LEU A 309 -2.97 6.09 18.91
C LEU A 309 -3.34 5.09 19.99
N MET A 310 -2.36 4.68 20.79
CA MET A 310 -2.54 3.73 21.89
C MET A 310 -1.34 3.76 22.85
N LEU A 311 -1.44 4.48 23.98
CA LEU A 311 -0.40 4.59 25.02
C LEU A 311 0.01 3.25 25.63
N SER A 312 -0.96 2.37 25.90
CA SER A 312 -0.71 1.03 26.41
C SER A 312 -1.66 0.06 25.75
N TYR A 313 -1.09 -1.00 25.19
CA TYR A 313 -1.85 -2.09 24.61
C TYR A 313 -2.67 -2.88 25.65
N SER A 314 -2.39 -2.71 26.94
CA SER A 314 -3.02 -3.52 28.00
C SER A 314 -4.48 -3.19 28.30
N THR A 315 -4.97 -1.99 27.98
CA THR A 315 -6.30 -1.51 28.46
C THR A 315 -7.11 -0.70 27.46
N ASP A 316 -6.47 -0.06 26.47
CA ASP A 316 -7.13 0.89 25.59
C ASP A 316 -7.40 0.29 24.22
N SER A 317 -8.60 0.47 23.69
CA SER A 317 -8.87 0.18 22.28
C SER A 317 -8.11 1.16 21.38
N PRO A 318 -7.51 0.71 20.27
CA PRO A 318 -6.72 1.56 19.38
C PRO A 318 -7.56 2.67 18.77
N TYR A 319 -7.11 3.92 18.89
CA TYR A 319 -7.78 5.06 18.27
C TYR A 319 -7.38 5.19 16.79
N LYS A 320 -8.35 5.05 15.88
CA LYS A 320 -8.15 5.04 14.42
C LYS A 320 -8.91 6.12 13.64
N ALA A 321 -9.64 7.01 14.31
CA ALA A 321 -10.51 8.01 13.66
C ALA A 321 -11.48 7.40 12.61
N ASN A 322 -12.04 6.22 12.87
CA ASN A 322 -12.92 5.48 11.96
C ASN A 322 -14.41 5.47 12.39
N THR A 323 -14.71 5.78 13.65
CA THR A 323 -16.06 5.87 14.22
C THR A 323 -16.43 7.32 14.55
N GLU A 324 -17.72 7.63 14.65
CA GLU A 324 -18.19 8.98 15.05
C GLU A 324 -17.67 9.37 16.45
N ASP A 325 -17.65 8.44 17.40
CA ASP A 325 -17.09 8.65 18.74
C ASP A 325 -15.60 8.99 18.72
N ASN A 326 -14.83 8.38 17.80
CA ASN A 326 -13.42 8.71 17.61
C ASN A 326 -13.27 10.10 16.99
N LEU A 327 -14.09 10.44 16.00
CA LEU A 327 -14.02 11.73 15.30
C LEU A 327 -14.43 12.93 16.18
N ASN A 328 -15.22 12.70 17.22
CA ASN A 328 -15.56 13.72 18.23
C ASN A 328 -14.37 14.10 19.12
N LYS A 329 -13.36 13.22 19.25
CA LYS A 329 -12.18 13.45 20.10
C LYS A 329 -11.13 14.26 19.35
N GLU A 330 -11.30 15.58 19.32
CA GLU A 330 -10.46 16.50 18.54
C GLU A 330 -8.95 16.36 18.83
N ASN A 331 -8.52 16.28 20.09
CA ASN A 331 -7.11 16.15 20.43
C ASN A 331 -6.50 14.86 19.85
N LYS A 332 -7.15 13.72 20.09
CA LYS A 332 -6.70 12.42 19.54
C LYS A 332 -6.70 12.41 18.02
N TYR A 333 -7.68 13.08 17.39
CA TYR A 333 -7.68 13.23 15.94
C TYR A 333 -6.45 14.01 15.47
N ASN A 334 -6.16 15.16 16.09
CA ASN A 334 -5.06 16.03 15.70
C ASN A 334 -3.71 15.34 15.88
N ASP A 335 -3.54 14.57 16.96
CA ASP A 335 -2.34 13.77 17.21
C ASP A 335 -2.15 12.67 16.17
N LEU A 336 -3.23 12.00 15.75
CA LEU A 336 -3.17 10.99 14.70
C LEU A 336 -2.75 11.62 13.36
N ILE A 337 -3.37 12.74 12.97
CA ILE A 337 -2.98 13.48 11.76
C ILE A 337 -1.53 13.96 11.83
N ALA A 338 -1.06 14.40 13.00
CA ALA A 338 0.34 14.78 13.19
C ALA A 338 1.29 13.59 12.94
N ALA A 339 0.93 12.38 13.38
CA ALA A 339 1.70 11.17 13.09
C ALA A 339 1.75 10.87 11.58
N TYR A 340 0.63 10.91 10.86
CA TYR A 340 0.61 10.78 9.39
C TYR A 340 1.48 11.85 8.71
N LYS A 341 1.38 13.11 9.15
CA LYS A 341 2.16 14.21 8.60
C LYS A 341 3.67 14.02 8.80
N LYS A 342 4.08 13.44 9.93
CA LYS A 342 5.49 13.11 10.20
C LYS A 342 6.03 12.06 9.24
N PHE A 343 5.28 10.98 9.01
CA PHE A 343 5.65 9.98 7.98
C PHE A 343 5.67 10.60 6.58
N HIS A 344 4.65 11.40 6.22
CA HIS A 344 4.61 12.11 4.94
C HIS A 344 5.86 12.97 4.71
N ASN A 345 6.27 13.77 5.71
CA ASN A 345 7.47 14.59 5.65
C ASN A 345 8.74 13.76 5.50
N MET A 346 8.86 12.63 6.21
CA MET A 346 9.99 11.71 6.03
C MET A 346 10.11 11.22 4.58
N TYR A 347 8.99 10.92 3.92
CA TYR A 347 9.02 10.51 2.51
C TYR A 347 9.44 11.64 1.57
N LEU A 348 8.92 12.85 1.77
CA LEU A 348 9.31 14.04 1.00
C LEU A 348 10.81 14.33 1.12
N THR A 349 11.32 14.33 2.35
CA THR A 349 12.75 14.57 2.64
C THR A 349 13.68 13.59 1.92
N ARG A 350 13.23 12.35 1.72
CA ARG A 350 13.97 11.29 1.02
C ARG A 350 13.78 11.30 -0.50
N GLY A 351 12.82 12.05 -1.02
CA GLY A 351 12.41 11.97 -2.42
C GLY A 351 11.61 10.71 -2.78
N ASP A 352 11.05 9.99 -1.79
CA ASP A 352 10.15 8.86 -2.04
C ASP A 352 8.72 9.37 -2.31
N MET A 353 8.51 9.90 -3.51
CA MET A 353 7.25 10.53 -3.91
C MET A 353 6.08 9.53 -3.97
N VAL A 354 6.35 8.25 -4.23
CA VAL A 354 5.31 7.21 -4.27
C VAL A 354 4.74 6.99 -2.87
N SER A 355 5.61 6.78 -1.87
CA SER A 355 5.19 6.65 -0.48
C SER A 355 4.61 7.95 0.08
N ALA A 356 5.17 9.11 -0.27
CA ALA A 356 4.68 10.42 0.17
C ALA A 356 3.22 10.64 -0.27
N ASN A 357 2.93 10.40 -1.56
CA ASN A 357 1.60 10.56 -2.13
C ASN A 357 0.60 9.55 -1.53
N ALA A 358 0.99 8.28 -1.38
CA ALA A 358 0.13 7.26 -0.79
C ALA A 358 -0.23 7.58 0.68
N CYS A 359 0.76 8.00 1.49
CA CYS A 359 0.55 8.46 2.86
C CYS A 359 -0.37 9.68 2.92
N TYR A 360 -0.19 10.64 2.02
CA TYR A 360 -1.01 11.84 1.96
C TYR A 360 -2.46 11.53 1.59
N ILE A 361 -2.71 10.63 0.64
CA ILE A 361 -4.06 10.19 0.26
C ILE A 361 -4.76 9.55 1.46
N GLU A 362 -4.08 8.66 2.19
CA GLU A 362 -4.64 7.99 3.36
C GLU A 362 -4.97 8.98 4.48
N MET A 363 -4.06 9.92 4.78
CA MET A 363 -4.30 11.02 5.71
C MET A 363 -5.53 11.87 5.28
N LYS A 364 -5.63 12.21 3.99
CA LYS A 364 -6.77 12.98 3.45
C LYS A 364 -8.09 12.22 3.47
N ASN A 365 -8.08 10.90 3.38
CA ASN A 365 -9.27 10.08 3.57
C ASN A 365 -9.81 10.23 5.01
N ILE A 366 -8.92 10.23 6.00
CA ILE A 366 -9.28 10.46 7.42
C ILE A 366 -9.84 11.88 7.60
N GLU A 367 -9.20 12.90 7.01
CA GLU A 367 -9.73 14.29 7.04
C GLU A 367 -11.12 14.41 6.39
N THR A 368 -11.33 13.72 5.27
CA THR A 368 -12.63 13.71 4.58
C THR A 368 -13.71 13.05 5.44
N ARG A 369 -13.35 12.02 6.19
CA ARG A 369 -14.24 11.38 7.17
C ARG A 369 -14.59 12.32 8.31
N ARG A 370 -13.63 13.11 8.83
CA ARG A 370 -13.90 14.17 9.82
C ARG A 370 -14.82 15.25 9.24
N ASN A 371 -14.58 15.71 8.01
CA ASN A 371 -15.46 16.71 7.38
C ASN A 371 -16.90 16.21 7.20
N LYS A 372 -17.07 14.91 6.89
CA LYS A 372 -18.40 14.28 6.85
C LYS A 372 -19.08 14.35 8.22
N TYR A 373 -18.35 14.03 9.28
CA TYR A 373 -18.84 14.10 10.66
C TYR A 373 -19.21 15.54 11.07
N LEU A 374 -18.32 16.51 10.81
CA LEU A 374 -18.57 17.93 11.12
C LEU A 374 -19.81 18.47 10.39
N ASN A 375 -20.00 18.09 9.12
CA ASN A 375 -21.21 18.45 8.37
C ASN A 375 -22.48 17.81 8.95
N LYS A 376 -22.39 16.62 9.56
CA LYS A 376 -23.52 15.96 10.25
C LYS A 376 -23.86 16.66 11.57
N VAL A 377 -22.86 17.08 12.34
CA VAL A 377 -23.03 17.71 13.66
C VAL A 377 -23.44 19.18 13.54
N ASN A 378 -22.82 19.92 12.62
CA ASN A 378 -23.08 21.34 12.39
C ASN A 378 -23.28 21.60 10.88
N PRO A 379 -24.49 21.36 10.35
CA PRO A 379 -24.78 21.55 8.94
C PRO A 379 -24.79 23.03 8.58
N ASN A 380 -23.83 23.44 7.74
CA ASN A 380 -23.81 24.76 7.13
C ASN A 380 -23.20 24.65 5.71
N LEU A 381 -23.35 25.72 4.92
CA LEU A 381 -22.88 25.72 3.52
C LEU A 381 -21.37 25.44 3.41
N GLU A 382 -20.58 25.98 4.33
CA GLU A 382 -19.13 25.79 4.34
C GLU A 382 -18.74 24.33 4.58
N ASN A 383 -19.29 23.69 5.61
CA ASN A 383 -19.06 22.28 5.93
C ASN A 383 -19.54 21.35 4.80
N TYR A 384 -20.69 21.68 4.20
CA TYR A 384 -21.22 20.95 3.05
C TYR A 384 -20.27 21.05 1.85
N LEU A 385 -19.81 22.25 1.50
CA LEU A 385 -18.89 22.46 0.39
C LEU A 385 -17.52 21.81 0.67
N ASN A 386 -16.97 21.95 1.87
CA ASN A 386 -15.69 21.35 2.27
C ASN A 386 -15.70 19.82 2.17
N TYR A 387 -16.78 19.17 2.63
CA TYR A 387 -16.93 17.72 2.48
C TYR A 387 -17.03 17.30 1.01
N ASN A 388 -17.93 17.93 0.24
CA ASN A 388 -18.15 17.55 -1.16
C ASN A 388 -16.95 17.84 -2.05
N LEU A 389 -16.25 18.96 -1.81
CA LEU A 389 -15.01 19.28 -2.50
C LEU A 389 -13.94 18.23 -2.23
N ASN A 390 -13.77 17.78 -0.98
CA ASN A 390 -12.82 16.71 -0.66
C ASN A 390 -13.20 15.37 -1.32
N VAL A 391 -14.49 15.01 -1.34
CA VAL A 391 -14.97 13.80 -2.04
C VAL A 391 -14.67 13.90 -3.54
N PHE A 392 -14.92 15.06 -4.13
CA PHE A 392 -14.62 15.34 -5.53
C PHE A 392 -13.11 15.25 -5.81
N LEU A 393 -12.26 15.91 -5.02
CA LEU A 393 -10.80 15.90 -5.17
C LEU A 393 -10.22 14.49 -5.01
N ARG A 394 -10.77 13.67 -4.10
CA ARG A 394 -10.39 12.26 -3.95
C ARG A 394 -10.59 11.49 -5.25
N TYR A 395 -11.76 11.67 -5.88
CA TYR A 395 -12.11 10.97 -7.12
C TYR A 395 -11.36 11.51 -8.34
N PHE A 396 -11.27 12.83 -8.45
CA PHE A 396 -10.73 13.53 -9.61
C PHE A 396 -9.21 13.41 -9.72
N SER A 397 -8.49 13.70 -8.64
CA SER A 397 -7.03 13.89 -8.68
C SER A 397 -6.29 13.18 -7.55
N ALA A 398 -6.96 12.30 -6.80
CA ALA A 398 -6.44 11.71 -5.57
C ALA A 398 -5.90 12.79 -4.60
N TYR A 399 -6.72 13.81 -4.35
CA TYR A 399 -6.35 14.99 -3.56
C TYR A 399 -5.18 15.81 -4.15
N GLY A 400 -5.05 15.84 -5.47
CA GLY A 400 -4.01 16.58 -6.18
C GLY A 400 -2.68 15.84 -6.35
N THR A 401 -2.59 14.59 -5.91
CA THR A 401 -1.37 13.77 -6.03
C THR A 401 -1.22 13.09 -7.39
N SER A 402 -2.26 13.05 -8.24
CA SER A 402 -2.22 12.40 -9.55
C SER A 402 -2.86 13.26 -10.67
N PRO A 403 -2.04 14.02 -11.43
CA PRO A 403 -2.49 14.75 -12.62
C PRO A 403 -3.01 13.84 -13.73
N VAL A 404 -2.44 12.63 -13.86
CA VAL A 404 -2.88 11.64 -14.85
C VAL A 404 -4.34 11.24 -14.60
N ARG A 405 -4.73 11.05 -13.34
CA ARG A 405 -6.12 10.76 -12.98
C ARG A 405 -7.06 11.91 -13.38
N SER A 406 -6.64 13.14 -13.12
CA SER A 406 -7.37 14.35 -13.52
C SER A 406 -7.58 14.42 -15.04
N LEU A 407 -6.57 14.05 -15.83
CA LEU A 407 -6.64 13.99 -17.29
C LEU A 407 -7.64 12.91 -17.75
N ILE A 408 -7.58 11.71 -17.17
CA ILE A 408 -8.51 10.62 -17.49
C ILE A 408 -9.97 11.04 -17.21
N VAL A 409 -10.24 11.64 -16.05
CA VAL A 409 -11.59 12.11 -15.72
C VAL A 409 -12.03 13.22 -16.69
N SER A 410 -11.13 14.16 -17.01
CA SER A 410 -11.41 15.23 -17.99
C SER A 410 -11.76 14.66 -19.37
N PHE A 411 -11.05 13.62 -19.81
CA PHE A 411 -11.34 12.93 -21.07
C PHE A 411 -12.73 12.28 -21.06
N TYR A 412 -13.15 11.64 -19.96
CA TYR A 412 -14.50 11.11 -19.84
C TYR A 412 -15.58 12.19 -19.87
N VAL A 413 -15.32 13.36 -19.27
CA VAL A 413 -16.24 14.51 -19.35
C VAL A 413 -16.43 14.93 -20.81
N VAL A 414 -15.35 15.07 -21.58
CA VAL A 414 -15.40 15.36 -23.02
C VAL A 414 -16.22 14.30 -23.77
N LEU A 415 -16.01 13.01 -23.49
CA LEU A 415 -16.79 11.95 -24.16
C LEU A 415 -18.29 11.99 -23.81
N ILE A 416 -18.64 12.31 -22.57
CA ILE A 416 -20.05 12.44 -22.14
C ILE A 416 -20.73 13.60 -22.89
N PHE A 417 -20.08 14.76 -22.97
CA PHE A 417 -20.62 15.90 -23.72
C PHE A 417 -20.64 15.68 -25.23
N ALA A 418 -19.62 15.02 -25.79
CA ALA A 418 -19.62 14.58 -27.18
C ALA A 418 -20.81 13.67 -27.49
N PHE A 419 -21.16 12.74 -26.60
CA PHE A 419 -22.34 11.92 -26.73
C PHE A 419 -23.64 12.75 -26.73
N PHE A 420 -23.73 13.78 -25.88
CA PHE A 420 -24.87 14.70 -25.96
C PHE A 420 -24.91 15.44 -27.30
N TYR A 421 -23.80 16.04 -27.74
CA TYR A 421 -23.74 16.78 -29.00
C TYR A 421 -24.02 15.93 -30.23
N PHE A 422 -23.77 14.63 -30.16
CA PHE A 422 -24.12 13.70 -31.22
C PHE A 422 -25.62 13.76 -31.57
N PHE A 423 -26.52 14.00 -30.61
CA PHE A 423 -27.96 14.08 -30.88
C PHE A 423 -28.43 15.47 -31.32
N PHE A 424 -27.60 16.49 -31.22
CA PHE A 424 -27.97 17.87 -31.53
C PHE A 424 -27.46 18.31 -32.91
N TYR A 425 -28.08 19.38 -33.42
CA TYR A 425 -27.68 19.99 -34.68
C TYR A 425 -26.37 20.77 -34.53
N SER A 426 -25.45 20.58 -35.47
CA SER A 426 -24.18 21.32 -35.59
C SER A 426 -24.09 22.01 -36.95
N GLU A 427 -23.70 23.27 -36.98
CA GLU A 427 -23.47 23.99 -38.26
C GLU A 427 -22.27 23.43 -39.06
N TRP A 428 -21.42 22.60 -38.43
CA TRP A 428 -20.29 21.97 -39.11
C TRP A 428 -20.70 20.84 -40.04
N ASP A 429 -21.72 20.06 -39.68
CA ASP A 429 -22.20 18.96 -40.51
C ASP A 429 -23.51 19.28 -41.25
N LYS A 430 -24.31 20.20 -40.70
CA LYS A 430 -25.64 20.56 -41.22
C LYS A 430 -26.54 19.33 -41.43
N ILE A 431 -26.30 18.23 -40.70
CA ILE A 431 -27.05 16.99 -40.82
C ILE A 431 -28.31 17.10 -39.95
N ASP A 432 -29.38 17.59 -40.56
CA ASP A 432 -30.70 17.66 -39.93
C ASP A 432 -31.72 16.71 -40.58
N ARG A 433 -32.93 16.68 -40.04
CA ARG A 433 -34.02 15.87 -40.59
C ARG A 433 -34.35 16.28 -42.04
N ARG A 434 -34.25 17.57 -42.38
CA ARG A 434 -34.58 18.07 -43.72
C ARG A 434 -33.55 17.57 -44.75
N TYR A 435 -32.28 17.57 -44.41
CA TYR A 435 -31.18 17.02 -45.21
C TYR A 435 -31.44 15.55 -45.56
N LEU A 436 -31.74 14.71 -44.56
CA LEU A 436 -32.03 13.29 -44.78
C LEU A 436 -33.28 13.08 -45.65
N MET A 437 -34.33 13.87 -45.42
CA MET A 437 -35.55 13.82 -46.25
C MET A 437 -35.28 14.25 -47.69
N GLN A 438 -34.44 15.26 -47.92
CA GLN A 438 -34.05 15.70 -49.25
C GLN A 438 -33.24 14.63 -49.99
N LYS A 439 -32.22 14.04 -49.33
CA LYS A 439 -31.42 12.96 -49.93
C LYS A 439 -32.24 11.71 -50.21
N HIS A 440 -33.21 11.38 -49.34
CA HIS A 440 -34.15 10.28 -49.61
C HIS A 440 -35.04 10.55 -50.83
N ARG A 441 -35.54 11.79 -51.00
CA ARG A 441 -36.34 12.17 -52.19
C ARG A 441 -35.54 12.01 -53.48
N ILE A 442 -34.29 12.49 -53.50
CA ILE A 442 -33.38 12.35 -54.66
C ILE A 442 -33.16 10.87 -55.00
N LEU A 443 -32.92 10.03 -53.99
CA LEU A 443 -32.78 8.58 -54.19
C LEU A 443 -34.04 7.94 -54.81
N VAL A 444 -35.23 8.32 -54.34
CA VAL A 444 -36.51 7.82 -54.89
C VAL A 444 -36.73 8.30 -56.31
N GLU A 445 -36.37 9.55 -56.64
CA GLU A 445 -36.44 10.09 -58.00
C GLU A 445 -35.49 9.38 -58.95
N TYR A 446 -34.25 9.12 -58.52
CA TYR A 446 -33.27 8.33 -59.27
C TYR A 446 -33.77 6.93 -59.62
N LEU A 447 -34.43 6.25 -58.68
CA LEU A 447 -34.98 4.91 -58.94
C LEU A 447 -36.19 4.90 -59.89
N LYS A 448 -36.86 6.06 -60.05
CA LYS A 448 -38.08 6.22 -60.85
C LYS A 448 -37.84 6.79 -62.25
N SER A 449 -36.74 7.50 -62.48
CA SER A 449 -36.43 8.12 -63.76
C SER A 449 -35.47 7.25 -64.60
N ASP A 450 -35.36 7.57 -65.89
CA ASP A 450 -34.34 7.01 -66.78
C ASP A 450 -33.03 7.85 -66.77
N GLN A 451 -32.90 8.78 -65.82
CA GLN A 451 -31.76 9.68 -65.73
C GLN A 451 -30.58 9.02 -65.00
N SER A 452 -29.36 9.33 -65.43
CA SER A 452 -28.15 8.81 -64.80
C SER A 452 -27.84 9.52 -63.46
N LEU A 453 -27.03 8.90 -62.60
CA LEU A 453 -26.49 9.53 -61.39
C LEU A 453 -25.75 10.83 -61.71
N GLU A 454 -25.08 10.90 -62.86
CA GLU A 454 -24.40 12.10 -63.34
C GLU A 454 -25.37 13.25 -63.63
N ASP A 455 -26.55 12.96 -64.18
CA ASP A 455 -27.57 13.97 -64.47
C ASP A 455 -28.14 14.58 -63.19
N PHE A 456 -28.44 13.74 -62.18
CA PHE A 456 -28.90 14.22 -60.87
C PHE A 456 -27.84 15.07 -60.15
N TYR A 457 -26.56 14.66 -60.19
CA TYR A 457 -25.47 15.46 -59.65
C TYR A 457 -25.34 16.80 -60.39
N THR A 458 -25.35 16.80 -61.72
CA THR A 458 -25.20 18.02 -62.53
C THR A 458 -26.38 18.98 -62.35
N GLN A 459 -27.58 18.46 -62.11
CA GLN A 459 -28.77 19.25 -61.86
C GLN A 459 -28.80 19.85 -60.43
N GLU A 460 -28.37 19.10 -59.41
CA GLU A 460 -28.25 19.58 -58.03
C GLU A 460 -27.19 20.69 -57.91
N TYR A 461 -26.09 20.60 -58.66
CA TYR A 461 -24.98 21.56 -58.63
C TYR A 461 -25.00 22.59 -59.79
N LYS A 462 -26.16 22.78 -60.44
CA LYS A 462 -26.30 23.70 -61.58
C LYS A 462 -26.03 25.16 -61.23
N GLU A 463 -26.43 25.60 -60.04
CA GLU A 463 -26.18 26.97 -59.54
C GLU A 463 -24.70 27.20 -59.26
N ASP A 464 -24.01 26.24 -58.62
CA ASP A 464 -22.56 26.28 -58.43
C ASP A 464 -21.84 26.35 -59.79
N PHE A 465 -22.31 25.58 -60.77
CA PHE A 465 -21.77 25.60 -62.13
C PHE A 465 -21.94 26.96 -62.83
N GLN A 466 -23.08 27.62 -62.59
CA GLN A 466 -23.34 28.96 -63.08
C GLN A 466 -22.38 29.96 -62.41
N SER A 467 -22.20 29.87 -61.09
CA SER A 467 -21.23 30.70 -60.35
C SER A 467 -19.79 30.55 -60.85
N PHE A 468 -19.37 29.33 -61.24
CA PHE A 468 -18.02 29.10 -61.79
C PHE A 468 -17.85 29.65 -63.20
N LYS A 469 -18.91 29.61 -64.01
CA LYS A 469 -18.94 30.24 -65.34
C LYS A 469 -18.89 31.76 -65.21
N ASP A 470 -19.71 32.32 -64.33
CA ASP A 470 -19.76 33.75 -64.03
C ASP A 470 -18.42 34.23 -63.49
N PHE A 471 -17.78 33.47 -62.61
CA PHE A 471 -16.42 33.77 -62.11
C PHE A 471 -15.37 33.79 -63.22
N LYS A 472 -15.40 32.80 -64.12
CA LYS A 472 -14.50 32.75 -65.28
C LYS A 472 -14.74 33.93 -66.21
N GLU A 473 -16.00 34.21 -66.54
CA GLU A 473 -16.40 35.31 -67.40
C GLU A 473 -16.01 36.66 -66.78
N HIS A 474 -16.15 36.81 -65.46
CA HIS A 474 -15.73 38.01 -64.74
C HIS A 474 -14.21 38.21 -64.79
N ILE A 475 -13.41 37.14 -64.63
CA ILE A 475 -11.95 37.21 -64.80
C ILE A 475 -11.58 37.54 -66.26
N GLU A 476 -12.23 36.91 -67.24
CA GLU A 476 -11.93 37.10 -68.66
C GLU A 476 -12.30 38.51 -69.16
N ASN A 477 -13.43 39.06 -68.70
CA ASN A 477 -13.88 40.41 -69.02
C ASN A 477 -13.06 41.48 -68.29
N SER A 478 -12.48 41.15 -67.13
CA SER A 478 -11.67 42.08 -66.33
C SER A 478 -10.17 42.03 -66.65
N LYS A 479 -9.73 41.23 -67.65
CA LYS A 479 -8.31 41.09 -68.05
C LYS A 479 -7.58 42.41 -68.35
N ARG A 480 -8.31 43.48 -68.70
CA ARG A 480 -7.75 44.82 -68.96
C ARG A 480 -7.80 45.75 -67.73
N SER A 481 -8.53 45.41 -66.68
CA SER A 481 -8.80 46.26 -65.51
C SER A 481 -8.18 45.75 -64.20
N ILE A 482 -7.53 44.57 -64.20
CA ILE A 482 -6.88 44.00 -63.01
C ILE A 482 -5.38 43.73 -63.21
N PRO A 483 -4.55 43.83 -62.16
CA PRO A 483 -3.13 43.48 -62.22
C PRO A 483 -2.87 42.01 -62.59
N PHE A 484 -1.75 41.74 -63.29
CA PHE A 484 -1.44 40.41 -63.84
C PHE A 484 -1.41 39.29 -62.80
N PHE A 485 -0.99 39.57 -61.57
CA PHE A 485 -0.91 38.57 -60.50
C PHE A 485 -2.30 38.12 -60.02
N VAL A 486 -3.32 38.99 -60.13
CA VAL A 486 -4.71 38.65 -59.79
C VAL A 486 -5.29 37.69 -60.83
N ASP A 487 -5.05 37.92 -62.12
CA ASP A 487 -5.42 36.98 -63.20
C ASP A 487 -4.63 35.66 -63.08
N ALA A 488 -3.33 35.73 -62.76
CA ALA A 488 -2.48 34.56 -62.58
C ALA A 488 -2.93 33.67 -61.41
N LEU A 489 -3.47 34.24 -60.32
CA LEU A 489 -4.05 33.50 -59.18
C LEU A 489 -5.48 33.02 -59.45
N GLY A 490 -6.27 33.76 -60.24
CA GLY A 490 -7.65 33.38 -60.57
C GLY A 490 -7.76 32.11 -61.42
N ARG A 491 -6.79 31.86 -62.32
CA ARG A 491 -6.76 30.67 -63.18
C ARG A 491 -6.58 29.33 -62.42
N PRO A 492 -5.63 29.17 -61.49
CA PRO A 492 -5.52 27.96 -60.68
C PRO A 492 -6.74 27.78 -59.77
N LEU A 493 -7.30 28.87 -59.21
CA LEU A 493 -8.56 28.80 -58.44
C LEU A 493 -9.72 28.26 -59.28
N TYR A 494 -9.94 28.74 -60.50
CA TYR A 494 -10.96 28.20 -61.41
C TYR A 494 -10.73 26.72 -61.74
N ARG A 495 -9.47 26.34 -62.00
CA ARG A 495 -9.11 24.93 -62.29
C ARG A 495 -9.37 24.03 -61.09
N LEU A 496 -9.00 24.45 -59.87
CA LEU A 496 -9.28 23.73 -58.62
C LEU A 496 -10.78 23.56 -58.39
N SER A 497 -11.57 24.61 -58.60
CA SER A 497 -13.03 24.55 -58.47
C SER A 497 -13.66 23.58 -59.46
N LYS A 498 -13.20 23.57 -60.73
CA LYS A 498 -13.68 22.63 -61.76
C LYS A 498 -13.20 21.19 -61.54
N PHE A 499 -12.02 21.01 -60.93
CA PHE A 499 -11.41 19.70 -60.70
C PHE A 499 -12.26 18.81 -59.80
N LYS A 500 -12.79 19.35 -58.69
CA LYS A 500 -13.70 18.63 -57.78
C LYS A 500 -14.92 18.08 -58.54
N HIS A 501 -15.55 18.92 -59.36
CA HIS A 501 -16.71 18.54 -60.16
C HIS A 501 -16.36 17.48 -61.21
N SER A 502 -15.23 17.65 -61.92
CA SER A 502 -14.80 16.70 -62.96
C SER A 502 -14.49 15.31 -62.39
N ILE A 503 -13.87 15.23 -61.21
CA ILE A 503 -13.65 13.97 -60.53
C ILE A 503 -14.99 13.36 -60.13
N MET A 504 -15.88 14.16 -59.56
CA MET A 504 -17.13 13.65 -59.01
C MET A 504 -18.10 13.16 -60.10
N SER A 505 -18.24 13.88 -61.22
CA SER A 505 -19.01 13.38 -62.38
C SER A 505 -18.36 12.13 -63.00
N TRP A 506 -17.02 12.05 -63.03
CA TRP A 506 -16.33 10.83 -63.46
C TRP A 506 -16.61 9.63 -62.53
N ILE A 507 -16.62 9.84 -61.22
CA ILE A 507 -16.98 8.81 -60.23
C ILE A 507 -18.44 8.38 -60.44
N TYR A 508 -19.38 9.33 -60.48
CA TYR A 508 -20.81 9.03 -60.64
C TYR A 508 -21.12 8.26 -61.92
N ARG A 509 -20.48 8.63 -63.04
CA ARG A 509 -20.59 7.91 -64.32
C ARG A 509 -20.02 6.49 -64.25
N ARG A 510 -18.94 6.27 -63.50
CA ARG A 510 -18.32 4.95 -63.31
C ARG A 510 -19.11 4.08 -62.32
N SER A 511 -19.81 4.70 -61.38
CA SER A 511 -20.65 4.05 -60.38
C SER A 511 -22.12 3.96 -60.80
N GLU A 512 -22.43 4.09 -62.09
CA GLU A 512 -23.79 3.94 -62.60
C GLU A 512 -24.25 2.48 -62.45
N ILE A 513 -25.10 2.23 -61.45
CA ILE A 513 -25.58 0.89 -61.11
C ILE A 513 -26.94 0.62 -61.78
N LEU A 514 -27.72 1.66 -62.09
CA LEU A 514 -29.05 1.57 -62.66
C LEU A 514 -29.03 2.02 -64.13
N HIS A 515 -29.42 1.14 -65.05
CA HIS A 515 -29.59 1.49 -66.47
C HIS A 515 -31.08 1.37 -66.83
N GLY A 516 -31.84 2.46 -66.62
CA GLY A 516 -33.32 2.54 -66.79
C GLY A 516 -34.11 2.43 -65.48
N ARG A 517 -35.44 2.56 -65.51
CA ARG A 517 -36.27 2.55 -64.28
C ARG A 517 -36.21 1.22 -63.52
N TRP A 518 -36.30 1.28 -62.18
CA TRP A 518 -36.33 0.09 -61.32
C TRP A 518 -37.39 -0.96 -61.72
N ILE A 519 -38.56 -0.50 -62.18
CA ILE A 519 -39.68 -1.36 -62.60
C ILE A 519 -39.29 -2.23 -63.80
N ASP A 520 -38.50 -1.69 -64.72
CA ASP A 520 -38.14 -2.27 -66.02
C ASP A 520 -37.03 -3.34 -65.92
N LEU A 521 -36.46 -3.55 -64.72
CA LEU A 521 -35.43 -4.57 -64.46
C LEU A 521 -36.01 -5.98 -64.29
N SER A 522 -35.32 -6.98 -64.88
CA SER A 522 -35.56 -8.41 -64.63
C SER A 522 -35.32 -8.80 -63.16
N SER A 523 -35.99 -9.84 -62.65
CA SER A 523 -35.91 -10.25 -61.23
C SER A 523 -34.48 -10.49 -60.71
N GLY A 524 -33.59 -11.08 -61.51
CA GLY A 524 -32.18 -11.28 -61.14
C GLY A 524 -31.37 -9.98 -61.04
N LYS A 525 -31.57 -9.07 -62.01
CA LYS A 525 -30.93 -7.74 -61.98
C LYS A 525 -31.44 -6.88 -60.81
N LYS A 526 -32.73 -6.94 -60.47
CA LYS A 526 -33.29 -6.27 -59.29
C LYS A 526 -32.57 -6.68 -58.00
N TRP A 527 -32.21 -7.96 -57.86
CA TRP A 527 -31.51 -8.45 -56.68
C TRP A 527 -30.07 -7.90 -56.55
N ILE A 528 -29.33 -7.88 -57.66
CA ILE A 528 -27.95 -7.34 -57.71
C ILE A 528 -27.95 -5.83 -57.47
N VAL A 529 -28.78 -5.09 -58.20
CA VAL A 529 -28.91 -3.62 -58.06
C VAL A 529 -29.39 -3.27 -56.65
N GLY A 530 -30.39 -3.99 -56.13
CA GLY A 530 -30.92 -3.80 -54.77
C GLY A 530 -29.88 -4.05 -53.67
N THR A 531 -29.10 -5.14 -53.78
CA THR A 531 -28.03 -5.45 -52.83
C THR A 531 -26.92 -4.40 -52.86
N THR A 532 -26.55 -3.94 -54.06
CA THR A 532 -25.52 -2.91 -54.25
C THR A 532 -25.97 -1.55 -53.70
N LEU A 533 -27.23 -1.16 -53.95
CA LEU A 533 -27.82 0.05 -53.37
C LEU A 533 -27.91 -0.04 -51.85
N PHE A 534 -28.35 -1.17 -51.31
CA PHE A 534 -28.40 -1.37 -49.86
C PHE A 534 -27.02 -1.26 -49.21
N ALA A 535 -26.00 -1.89 -49.80
CA ALA A 535 -24.62 -1.76 -49.33
C ALA A 535 -24.11 -0.31 -49.43
N GLY A 536 -24.39 0.39 -50.53
CA GLY A 536 -24.02 1.80 -50.71
C GLY A 536 -24.70 2.75 -49.72
N ILE A 537 -26.00 2.57 -49.48
CA ILE A 537 -26.77 3.33 -48.48
C ILE A 537 -26.24 3.03 -47.08
N THR A 538 -25.98 1.76 -46.75
CA THR A 538 -25.43 1.37 -45.45
C THR A 538 -24.06 2.02 -45.23
N PHE A 539 -23.16 1.94 -46.23
CA PHE A 539 -21.86 2.60 -46.17
C PHE A 539 -21.98 4.12 -46.01
N TYR A 540 -22.87 4.77 -46.75
CA TYR A 540 -23.12 6.20 -46.63
C TYR A 540 -23.68 6.60 -45.26
N LEU A 541 -24.61 5.81 -44.70
CA LEU A 541 -25.11 6.02 -43.34
C LEU A 541 -24.02 5.81 -42.28
N THR A 542 -23.17 4.79 -42.43
CA THR A 542 -22.00 4.59 -41.55
C THR A 542 -21.01 5.75 -41.66
N TYR A 543 -20.79 6.29 -42.87
CA TYR A 543 -19.94 7.45 -43.10
C TYR A 543 -20.50 8.72 -42.43
N ILE A 544 -21.80 8.99 -42.61
CA ILE A 544 -22.51 10.09 -41.92
C ILE A 544 -22.40 9.92 -40.41
N LEU A 545 -22.67 8.71 -39.91
CA LEU A 545 -22.58 8.40 -38.48
C LEU A 545 -21.18 8.68 -37.95
N PHE A 546 -20.14 8.22 -38.65
CA PHE A 546 -18.74 8.45 -38.30
C PHE A 546 -18.38 9.94 -38.26
N LEU A 547 -18.75 10.70 -39.30
CA LEU A 547 -18.53 12.15 -39.33
C LEU A 547 -19.23 12.86 -38.16
N ARG A 548 -20.45 12.43 -37.85
CA ARG A 548 -21.22 12.99 -36.74
C ARG A 548 -20.55 12.73 -35.40
N VAL A 549 -20.06 11.50 -35.16
CA VAL A 549 -19.26 11.19 -33.95
C VAL A 549 -18.02 12.09 -33.88
N LEU A 550 -17.26 12.19 -34.96
CA LEU A 550 -16.03 13.00 -35.00
C LEU A 550 -16.33 14.47 -34.70
N ASN A 551 -17.34 15.05 -35.36
CA ASN A 551 -17.72 16.45 -35.17
C ASN A 551 -18.20 16.72 -33.75
N SER A 552 -18.94 15.80 -33.14
CA SER A 552 -19.39 15.95 -31.75
C SER A 552 -18.24 15.88 -30.75
N VAL A 553 -17.24 15.02 -30.99
CA VAL A 553 -16.02 14.95 -30.18
C VAL A 553 -15.20 16.23 -30.32
N VAL A 554 -14.98 16.70 -31.56
CA VAL A 554 -14.23 17.95 -31.81
C VAL A 554 -14.93 19.15 -31.19
N LEU A 555 -16.27 19.20 -31.26
CA LEU A 555 -17.07 20.25 -30.65
C LEU A 555 -16.88 20.27 -29.14
N SER A 556 -17.05 19.13 -28.47
CA SER A 556 -16.84 19.01 -27.03
C SER A 556 -15.42 19.35 -26.62
N LEU A 557 -14.41 18.87 -27.36
CA LEU A 557 -13.00 19.18 -27.06
C LEU A 557 -12.71 20.69 -27.17
N ASN A 558 -13.24 21.35 -28.20
CA ASN A 558 -13.11 22.80 -28.34
C ASN A 558 -13.82 23.51 -27.21
N THR A 559 -15.07 23.16 -26.92
CA THR A 559 -15.84 23.76 -25.84
C THR A 559 -15.17 23.60 -24.47
N PHE A 560 -14.68 22.40 -24.15
CA PHE A 560 -13.97 22.10 -22.92
C PHE A 560 -12.67 22.89 -22.77
N SER A 561 -11.88 23.00 -23.85
CA SER A 561 -10.56 23.65 -23.82
C SER A 561 -10.60 25.18 -23.93
N THR A 562 -11.57 25.75 -24.66
CA THR A 562 -11.70 27.20 -24.85
C THR A 562 -12.64 27.87 -23.85
N LEU A 563 -13.00 27.17 -22.77
CA LEU A 563 -13.91 27.66 -21.72
C LEU A 563 -15.32 28.00 -22.25
N GLY A 564 -15.71 27.39 -23.38
CA GLY A 564 -16.94 27.73 -24.09
C GLY A 564 -16.92 29.11 -24.78
N PHE A 565 -15.76 29.77 -24.89
CA PHE A 565 -15.58 30.99 -25.69
C PHE A 565 -15.16 30.65 -27.13
N GLY A 566 -15.76 31.34 -28.10
CA GLY A 566 -15.55 31.14 -29.54
C GLY A 566 -16.86 31.06 -30.34
N ASP A 567 -16.78 31.02 -31.67
CA ASP A 567 -17.92 30.73 -32.55
C ASP A 567 -18.30 29.25 -32.42
N ILE A 568 -19.03 28.91 -31.36
CA ILE A 568 -19.55 27.56 -31.17
C ILE A 568 -20.72 27.36 -32.15
N PRO A 569 -20.63 26.42 -33.11
CA PRO A 569 -21.57 26.21 -34.21
C PRO A 569 -22.91 25.57 -33.78
N VAL A 570 -23.40 25.89 -32.58
CA VAL A 570 -24.61 25.28 -32.01
C VAL A 570 -25.62 26.33 -31.59
N LYS A 571 -26.90 26.00 -31.76
CA LYS A 571 -28.04 26.89 -31.48
C LYS A 571 -28.93 26.30 -30.39
N GLY A 572 -29.68 27.16 -29.70
CA GLY A 572 -30.65 26.75 -28.69
C GLY A 572 -30.02 26.08 -27.46
N ILE A 573 -30.61 24.98 -26.99
CA ILE A 573 -30.24 24.26 -25.75
C ILE A 573 -28.78 23.79 -25.77
N SER A 574 -28.28 23.34 -26.92
CA SER A 574 -26.90 22.86 -27.09
C SER A 574 -25.86 23.94 -26.78
N ARG A 575 -26.20 25.22 -26.97
CA ARG A 575 -25.33 26.35 -26.61
C ARG A 575 -25.18 26.50 -25.10
N TYR A 576 -26.26 26.31 -24.34
CA TYR A 576 -26.19 26.34 -22.87
C TYR A 576 -25.39 25.16 -22.33
N LEU A 577 -25.56 23.96 -22.91
CA LEU A 577 -24.72 22.80 -22.58
C LEU A 577 -23.24 23.08 -22.83
N ALA A 578 -22.91 23.78 -23.93
CA ALA A 578 -21.54 24.17 -24.22
C ALA A 578 -20.95 25.16 -23.21
N ILE A 579 -21.74 26.13 -22.76
CA ILE A 579 -21.29 27.05 -21.69
C ILE A 579 -21.03 26.28 -20.39
N VAL A 580 -21.90 25.34 -20.03
CA VAL A 580 -21.72 24.50 -18.82
C VAL A 580 -20.48 23.61 -18.94
N GLU A 581 -20.28 22.95 -20.09
CA GLU A 581 -19.07 22.17 -20.34
C GLU A 581 -17.82 23.04 -20.26
N GLY A 582 -17.84 24.23 -20.86
CA GLY A 582 -16.71 25.17 -20.81
C GLY A 582 -16.36 25.59 -19.39
N PHE A 583 -17.36 25.86 -18.54
CA PHE A 583 -17.15 26.16 -17.12
C PHE A 583 -16.56 24.97 -16.36
N ILE A 584 -17.06 23.75 -16.61
CA ILE A 584 -16.50 22.53 -16.03
C ILE A 584 -15.05 22.35 -16.49
N GLY A 585 -14.79 22.47 -17.80
CA GLY A 585 -13.45 22.34 -18.37
C GLY A 585 -12.46 23.32 -17.77
N TRP A 586 -12.84 24.58 -17.63
CA TRP A 586 -12.05 25.59 -16.92
C TRP A 586 -11.65 25.17 -15.50
N PHE A 587 -12.63 24.72 -14.73
CA PHE A 587 -12.43 24.30 -13.34
C PHE A 587 -11.51 23.08 -13.26
N LEU A 588 -11.74 22.07 -14.11
CA LEU A 588 -10.92 20.85 -14.14
C LEU A 588 -9.48 21.13 -14.61
N LEU A 589 -9.29 21.97 -15.62
CA LEU A 589 -7.97 22.39 -16.10
C LEU A 589 -7.19 23.19 -15.04
N THR A 590 -7.89 24.02 -14.27
CA THR A 590 -7.27 24.75 -13.15
C THR A 590 -6.77 23.79 -12.07
N LEU A 591 -7.60 22.81 -11.66
CA LEU A 591 -7.19 21.80 -10.69
C LEU A 591 -6.08 20.88 -11.19
N PHE A 592 -6.13 20.51 -12.48
CA PHE A 592 -5.04 19.80 -13.13
C PHE A 592 -3.73 20.60 -13.07
N SER A 593 -3.77 21.89 -13.40
CA SER A 593 -2.60 22.77 -13.37
C SER A 593 -2.02 22.89 -11.95
N VAL A 594 -2.87 23.06 -10.94
CA VAL A 594 -2.43 23.09 -9.53
C VAL A 594 -1.81 21.75 -9.11
N SER A 595 -2.41 20.62 -9.49
CA SER A 595 -1.86 19.29 -9.22
C SER A 595 -0.51 19.08 -9.90
N LEU A 596 -0.37 19.52 -11.15
CA LEU A 596 0.88 19.44 -11.92
C LEU A 596 1.97 20.32 -11.30
N ILE A 597 1.65 21.57 -10.97
CA ILE A 597 2.57 22.50 -10.29
C ILE A 597 2.99 21.92 -8.94
N SER A 598 2.06 21.37 -8.16
CA SER A 598 2.37 20.74 -6.88
C SER A 598 3.33 19.57 -7.03
N GLN A 599 3.18 18.75 -8.07
CA GLN A 599 4.13 17.66 -8.33
C GLN A 599 5.51 18.18 -8.73
N ILE A 600 5.58 19.21 -9.59
CA ILE A 600 6.84 19.82 -10.03
C ILE A 600 7.56 20.51 -8.87
N LEU A 601 6.83 21.13 -7.95
CA LEU A 601 7.43 21.78 -6.77
C LEU A 601 7.88 20.78 -5.69
N GLN A 602 7.32 19.57 -5.70
CA GLN A 602 7.67 18.51 -4.76
C GLN A 602 8.77 17.57 -5.27
N SER A 603 9.03 17.55 -6.59
CA SER A 603 10.19 16.90 -7.22
C SER A 603 11.42 17.79 -7.16
#